data_AF-A0A2N5FQQ1-F1
#
_entry.id   AF-A0A2N5FQQ1-F1
#
_cell.length_a   1.000
_cell.length_b   1.000
_cell.length_c   1.000
_cell.angle_alpha   90.00
_cell.angle_beta   90.00
_cell.angle_gamma   90.00
#
_symmetry.space_group_name_H-M   'P 1'
#
loop_
_entity.id
_entity.type
_entity.pdbx_description
1 polymer ?
#
loop_
_entity_poly.entity_id
_entity_poly.type
_entity_poly.pdbx_seq_one_letter_code
_entity_poly.pdbx_strand_id
1 'polypeptide(L)' 'MKKIAGECPKCEGKELGKGSQHGYGTIIPDNKMSFGSPVEHIICTGCGYIIESYVTKPAKFKGTIF' A
#
# COMPACT_ATOMS: atom_id res chain seq x y z
N MET A 1 -6.27 16.36 3.60
CA MET A 1 -7.31 15.36 3.30
C MET A 1 -6.80 14.52 2.14
N LYS A 2 -6.39 13.26 2.35
CA LYS A 2 -5.96 12.37 1.26
C LYS A 2 -7.20 11.98 0.48
N LYS A 3 -7.29 12.31 -0.82
CA LYS A 3 -8.31 11.75 -1.70
C LYS A 3 -8.09 10.24 -1.74
N ILE A 4 -8.87 9.49 -0.97
CA ILE A 4 -9.07 8.07 -1.23
C ILE A 4 -9.80 8.05 -2.58
N ALA A 5 -9.36 7.22 -3.53
CA ALA A 5 -10.10 7.00 -4.76
C ALA A 5 -11.55 6.66 -4.36
N GLY A 6 -12.50 7.59 -4.56
CA GLY A 6 -13.86 7.40 -4.05
C GLY A 6 -14.59 6.25 -4.76
N GLU A 7 -14.05 5.80 -5.88
CA GLU A 7 -14.59 4.78 -6.77
C GLU A 7 -13.44 4.00 -7.40
N CYS A 8 -13.69 2.73 -7.72
CA CYS A 8 -12.73 1.86 -8.39
C CYS A 8 -12.51 2.33 -9.84
N PRO A 9 -11.28 2.60 -10.28
CA PRO A 9 -11.02 3.09 -11.64
C PRO A 9 -11.19 2.02 -12.73
N LYS A 10 -11.47 0.76 -12.34
CA LYS A 10 -11.63 -0.36 -13.29
C LYS A 10 -13.08 -0.79 -13.48
N CYS A 11 -13.94 -0.63 -12.48
CA CYS A 11 -15.33 -1.08 -12.54
C CYS A 11 -16.34 -0.10 -11.94
N GLU A 12 -15.89 1.11 -11.54
CA GLU A 12 -16.73 2.16 -10.95
C GLU A 12 -17.40 1.76 -9.62
N GLY A 13 -17.01 0.62 -9.05
CA GLY A 13 -17.48 0.14 -7.75
C GLY A 13 -17.09 1.10 -6.62
N LYS A 14 -18.04 1.37 -5.72
CA LYS A 14 -17.87 2.34 -4.61
C LYS A 14 -17.49 1.70 -3.29
N GLU A 15 -17.65 0.38 -3.19
CA GLU A 15 -17.24 -0.38 -2.02
C GLU A 15 -15.77 -0.76 -2.13
N LEU A 16 -14.99 -0.24 -1.19
CA LEU A 16 -13.55 -0.44 -1.11
C LEU A 16 -13.19 -1.11 0.21
N GLY A 17 -12.32 -2.10 0.11
CA GLY A 17 -11.72 -2.81 1.22
C GLY A 17 -10.28 -2.37 1.46
N LYS A 18 -9.77 -2.78 2.61
CA LYS A 18 -8.40 -2.50 3.06
C LYS A 18 -7.75 -3.78 3.54
N GLY A 19 -6.53 -4.06 3.09
CA GLY A 19 -5.82 -5.29 3.44
C GLY A 19 -4.31 -5.11 3.48
N SER A 20 -3.61 -6.10 4.05
CA SER A 20 -2.16 -6.14 4.12
C SER A 20 -1.64 -7.54 3.78
N GLN A 21 -0.42 -7.60 3.24
CA GLN A 21 0.28 -8.86 3.04
C GLN A 21 0.83 -9.39 4.37
N HIS A 22 0.75 -10.70 4.59
CA HIS A 22 1.37 -11.41 5.72
C HIS A 22 2.56 -12.25 5.22
N GLY A 23 3.56 -12.51 6.08
CA GLY A 23 4.82 -13.17 5.70
C GLY A 23 5.87 -12.19 5.17
N TYR A 24 6.47 -12.45 4.01
CA TYR A 24 7.45 -11.57 3.34
C TYR A 24 6.83 -10.27 2.76
N GLY A 25 5.69 -9.82 3.27
CA GLY A 25 4.94 -8.66 2.77
C GLY A 25 5.47 -7.30 3.21
N THR A 26 6.63 -7.25 3.86
CA THR A 26 7.27 -5.99 4.28
C THR A 26 8.32 -5.57 3.27
N ILE A 27 8.30 -4.30 2.89
CA ILE A 27 9.36 -3.73 2.05
C ILE A 27 10.53 -3.32 2.95
N ILE A 28 11.74 -3.78 2.63
CA ILE A 28 12.97 -3.45 3.35
C ILE A 28 13.65 -2.28 2.61
N PRO A 29 14.02 -1.20 3.32
CA PRO A 29 14.78 -0.11 2.71
C PRO A 29 16.19 -0.57 2.33
N ASP A 30 16.66 -0.18 1.15
CA ASP A 30 18.02 -0.47 0.71
C ASP A 30 19.07 0.23 1.60
N ASN A 31 20.25 -0.39 1.70
CA ASN A 31 21.43 0.12 2.41
C ASN A 31 21.20 0.45 3.90
N LYS A 32 20.22 -0.19 4.53
CA LYS A 32 19.91 -0.02 5.96
C LYS A 32 19.51 -1.33 6.62
N MET A 33 20.01 -1.57 7.83
CA MET A 33 19.47 -2.64 8.68
C MET A 33 18.06 -2.21 9.17
N SER A 34 17.04 -2.99 8.84
CA SER A 34 15.64 -2.66 9.15
C SER A 34 14.75 -3.90 9.15
N PHE A 35 13.75 -3.94 10.04
CA PHE A 35 12.65 -4.91 10.01
C PHE A 35 11.59 -4.62 8.90
N GLY A 36 11.94 -3.79 7.91
CA GLY A 36 11.04 -3.37 6.83
C GLY A 36 9.84 -2.54 7.28
N SER A 37 8.91 -2.35 6.35
CA SER A 37 7.61 -1.70 6.56
C SER A 37 6.52 -2.51 5.88
N PRO A 38 5.43 -2.89 6.59
CA PRO A 38 4.25 -3.48 5.96
C PRO A 38 3.69 -2.60 4.85
N VAL A 39 3.13 -3.24 3.83
CA VAL A 39 2.35 -2.60 2.77
C VAL A 39 0.86 -2.77 3.05
N GLU A 40 0.15 -1.67 2.93
CA GLU A 40 -1.28 -1.57 3.07
C GLU A 40 -1.90 -1.27 1.70
N HIS A 41 -2.93 -2.02 1.35
CA HIS A 41 -3.60 -1.96 0.05
C HIS A 41 -5.03 -1.45 0.20
N ILE A 42 -5.43 -0.57 -0.71
CA ILE A 42 -6.84 -0.25 -0.95
C ILE A 42 -7.30 -1.08 -2.15
N ILE A 43 -8.36 -1.86 -1.96
CA ILE A 43 -8.78 -2.90 -2.89
C ILE A 43 -10.26 -2.69 -3.20
N CYS A 44 -10.67 -2.77 -4.46
CA CYS A 44 -12.08 -2.84 -4.79
C CYS A 44 -12.65 -4.22 -4.43
N THR A 45 -13.65 -4.28 -3.57
CA THR A 45 -14.28 -5.56 -3.18
C THR A 45 -15.15 -6.14 -4.30
N GLY A 46 -15.63 -5.29 -5.23
CA GLY A 46 -16.48 -5.70 -6.34
C GLY A 46 -15.74 -6.40 -7.49
N CYS A 47 -14.48 -6.02 -7.77
CA CYS A 47 -13.71 -6.61 -8.89
C CYS A 47 -12.30 -7.10 -8.52
N GLY A 48 -11.89 -6.96 -7.25
CA GLY A 48 -10.57 -7.40 -6.77
C GLY A 48 -9.38 -6.52 -7.18
N TYR A 49 -9.62 -5.41 -7.88
CA TYR A 49 -8.54 -4.52 -8.30
C TYR A 49 -7.87 -3.84 -7.10
N ILE A 50 -6.55 -3.95 -6.99
CA ILE A 50 -5.75 -3.19 -6.02
C ILE A 50 -5.56 -1.79 -6.60
N ILE A 51 -6.21 -0.80 -5.97
CA ILE A 51 -6.24 0.58 -6.44
C ILE A 51 -4.94 1.29 -6.07
N GLU A 52 -4.54 1.15 -4.81
CA GLU A 52 -3.36 1.82 -4.27
C GLU A 52 -2.65 0.94 -3.25
N SER A 53 -1.34 1.15 -3.09
CA SER A 53 -0.51 0.44 -2.12
C SER A 53 0.44 1.42 -1.43
N TYR A 54 0.54 1.35 -0.11
CA TYR A 54 1.34 2.27 0.69
C TYR A 54 2.14 1.52 1.75
N VAL A 55 3.41 1.89 1.92
CA VAL A 55 4.17 1.47 3.10
C VAL A 55 3.65 2.22 4.33
N THR A 56 3.43 1.50 5.43
CA THR A 56 2.90 2.08 6.69
C THR A 56 3.93 2.98 7.42
N LYS A 57 5.23 2.78 7.17
CA LYS A 57 6.35 3.54 7.78
C LYS A 57 7.24 4.16 6.71
N PRO A 58 6.75 5.14 5.91
CA PRO A 58 7.49 5.69 4.78
C PRO A 58 8.81 6.38 5.18
N ALA A 59 8.91 6.91 6.40
CA ALA A 59 10.13 7.55 6.90
C ALA A 59 11.37 6.63 6.89
N LYS A 60 11.18 5.30 6.95
CA LYS A 60 12.28 4.33 6.89
C LYS A 60 13.06 4.37 5.57
N PHE A 61 12.43 4.84 4.49
CA PHE A 61 12.98 4.89 3.13
C PHE A 61 13.66 6.22 2.81
N LYS A 62 13.71 7.19 3.72
CA LYS A 62 14.42 8.46 3.47
C LYS A 62 15.92 8.23 3.31
N GLY A 63 16.57 8.82 2.30
CA GLY A 63 18.01 8.69 2.10
C GLY A 63 18.46 7.29 1.68
N THR A 64 17.62 6.54 0.95
CA THR A 64 18.01 5.27 0.33
C THR A 64 18.45 5.43 -1.13
N ILE A 65 18.20 6.59 -1.76
CA ILE A 65 18.47 6.85 -3.20
C ILE A 65 19.42 8.06 -3.40
N PHE A 66 19.81 8.78 -2.34
CA PHE A 66 20.77 9.90 -2.42
C PHE A 66 21.65 9.90 -1.18
#